data_AF-A0A3Q0JI24-F1
#
_entry.id   AF-A0A3Q0JI24-F1
#
_cell.length_a   1.000
_cell.length_b   1.000
_cell.length_c   1.000
_cell.angle_alpha   90.00
_cell.angle_beta   90.00
_cell.angle_gamma   90.00
#
_symmetry.space_group_name_H-M   'P 1'
#
loop_
_entity.id
_entity.type
_entity.pdbx_description
1 polymer ?
#
loop_
_entity_poly.entity_id
_entity_poly.type
_entity_poly.pdbx_seq_one_letter_code
_entity_poly.pdbx_strand_id
1 'polypeptide(L)'
;MLDNNVLTYLADNLHNPDIKLMKATMLCLAEIAKHSLDFAEKVMSTRVLCKTILYTSHCDNSVKRSATVLLRELSKHSADLSRKIVQHGALAGLISIIANTSGLVRLPAVMTLG
;
A
#
# COMPACT_ATOMS: atom_id res chain seq x y z
N MET A 1 -8.45 -16.76 13.15
CA MET A 1 -8.27 -15.36 13.62
C MET A 1 -6.89 -14.93 13.18
N LEU A 2 -6.79 -13.88 12.36
CA LEU A 2 -5.49 -13.28 12.01
C LEU A 2 -5.15 -12.33 13.16
N ASP A 3 -4.11 -12.66 13.92
CA ASP A 3 -3.74 -11.89 15.11
C ASP A 3 -3.18 -10.54 14.69
N ASN A 4 -3.72 -9.45 15.26
CA ASN A 4 -3.27 -8.09 14.97
C ASN A 4 -1.75 -7.93 15.22
N ASN A 5 -1.18 -8.74 16.11
CA ASN A 5 0.25 -8.78 16.40
C ASN A 5 1.10 -9.19 15.19
N VAL A 6 0.58 -10.05 14.31
CA VAL A 6 1.28 -10.45 13.08
C VAL A 6 1.28 -9.30 12.08
N LEU A 7 0.18 -8.56 11.98
CA LEU A 7 0.09 -7.39 11.09
C LEU A 7 0.98 -6.25 11.54
N THR A 8 1.08 -5.99 12.84
CA THR A 8 1.99 -4.97 13.38
C THR A 8 3.45 -5.40 13.19
N TYR A 9 3.76 -6.68 13.41
CA TYR A 9 5.09 -7.21 13.13
C TYR A 9 5.48 -7.05 11.66
N LEU A 10 4.57 -7.37 10.73
CA LEU A 10 4.79 -7.12 9.29
C LEU A 10 4.95 -5.61 9.01
N ALA A 11 4.14 -4.75 9.62
CA ALA A 11 4.27 -3.30 9.46
C ALA A 11 5.63 -2.76 9.95
N ASP A 12 6.18 -3.36 11.00
CA ASP A 12 7.49 -3.00 11.55
C ASP A 12 8.63 -3.43 10.61
N ASN A 13 8.48 -4.57 9.92
CA ASN A 13 9.44 -5.04 8.92
C ASN A 13 9.62 -4.09 7.72
N LEU A 14 8.68 -3.17 7.47
CA LEU A 14 8.87 -2.12 6.47
C LEU A 14 10.05 -1.20 6.83
N HIS A 15 10.47 -1.07 8.09
CA HIS A 15 11.65 -0.28 8.46
C HIS A 15 12.98 -0.92 8.01
N ASN A 16 12.96 -2.17 7.56
CA ASN A 16 14.16 -2.89 7.18
C ASN A 16 14.70 -2.39 5.81
N PRO A 17 16.01 -2.14 5.66
CA PRO A 17 16.59 -1.69 4.39
C PRO A 17 16.55 -2.74 3.26
N ASP A 18 16.23 -4.01 3.55
CA ASP A 18 16.14 -5.04 2.51
C ASP A 18 14.90 -4.83 1.61
N ILE A 19 15.18 -4.43 0.36
CA ILE A 19 14.20 -4.22 -0.70
C ILE A 19 13.34 -5.47 -0.96
N LYS A 20 13.90 -6.68 -0.89
CA LYS A 20 13.15 -7.92 -1.12
C LYS A 20 12.15 -8.15 0.00
N LEU A 21 12.60 -7.98 1.24
CA LEU A 21 11.74 -8.12 2.42
C LEU A 21 10.62 -7.10 2.38
N MET A 22 10.95 -5.82 2.15
CA MET A 22 9.97 -4.75 2.06
C MET A 22 8.89 -5.03 1.00
N LYS A 23 9.28 -5.45 -0.21
CA LYS A 23 8.32 -5.82 -1.27
C LYS A 23 7.43 -6.99 -0.86
N ALA A 24 8.02 -8.04 -0.30
CA ALA A 24 7.29 -9.23 0.13
C ALA A 24 6.28 -8.89 1.23
N THR A 25 6.67 -8.08 2.20
CA THR A 25 5.79 -7.59 3.26
C THR A 25 4.61 -6.79 2.68
N MET A 26 4.86 -5.85 1.76
CA MET A 26 3.80 -5.03 1.17
C MET A 26 2.81 -5.87 0.35
N LEU A 27 3.31 -6.84 -0.43
CA LEU A 27 2.45 -7.75 -1.20
C LEU A 27 1.65 -8.69 -0.29
N CYS A 28 2.26 -9.18 0.79
CA CYS A 28 1.57 -10.01 1.77
C CYS A 28 0.44 -9.22 2.45
N LEU A 29 0.71 -7.98 2.86
CA LEU A 29 -0.32 -7.08 3.40
C LEU A 29 -1.42 -6.79 2.38
N ALA A 30 -1.08 -6.67 1.08
CA ALA A 30 -2.06 -6.44 0.03
C ALA A 30 -2.99 -7.64 -0.16
N GLU A 31 -2.45 -8.86 -0.17
CA GLU A 31 -3.27 -10.08 -0.25
C GLU A 31 -4.15 -10.25 0.99
N ILE A 32 -3.66 -9.91 2.19
CA ILE A 32 -4.48 -9.93 3.41
C ILE A 32 -5.61 -8.90 3.32
N ALA A 33 -5.30 -7.66 2.92
CA ALA A 33 -6.30 -6.60 2.76
C ALA A 33 -7.38 -7.03 1.76
N LYS A 34 -6.97 -7.60 0.62
CA LYS A 34 -7.84 -8.05 -0.48
C LYS A 34 -8.95 -9.02 -0.08
N HIS A 35 -8.77 -9.80 0.99
CA HIS A 35 -9.71 -10.85 1.40
C HIS A 35 -11.02 -10.32 1.99
N SER A 36 -10.99 -9.25 2.80
CA SER A 36 -12.18 -8.73 3.47
C SER A 36 -11.98 -7.28 3.93
N LEU A 37 -13.07 -6.52 4.05
CA LEU A 37 -13.07 -5.18 4.63
C LEU A 37 -12.45 -5.20 6.05
N ASP A 38 -12.82 -6.17 6.89
CA ASP A 38 -12.29 -6.30 8.26
C ASP A 38 -10.76 -6.41 8.29
N PHE A 39 -10.19 -7.11 7.31
CA PHE A 39 -8.73 -7.24 7.19
C PHE A 39 -8.09 -5.95 6.66
N ALA A 40 -8.71 -5.30 5.67
CA ALA A 40 -8.26 -4.00 5.18
C ALA A 40 -8.25 -2.95 6.30
N GLU A 41 -9.28 -2.91 7.16
CA GLU A 41 -9.33 -2.00 8.31
C GLU A 41 -8.25 -2.31 9.35
N LYS A 42 -7.99 -3.60 9.63
CA LYS A 42 -6.90 -4.01 10.50
C LYS A 42 -5.54 -3.59 9.94
N VAL A 43 -5.31 -3.79 8.64
CA VAL A 43 -4.07 -3.35 7.96
C VAL A 43 -3.95 -1.83 8.06
N MET A 44 -5.01 -1.07 7.82
CA MET A 44 -4.99 0.39 7.97
C MET A 44 -4.65 0.84 9.40
N SER A 45 -5.09 0.07 10.39
CA SER A 45 -4.86 0.37 11.81
C SER A 45 -3.40 0.17 12.23
N THR A 46 -2.59 -0.58 11.48
CA THR A 46 -1.16 -0.81 11.80
C THR A 46 -0.24 0.32 11.30
N ARG A 47 -0.79 1.47 10.89
CA ARG A 47 -0.04 2.66 10.43
C ARG A 47 0.90 2.42 9.23
N VAL A 48 0.67 1.33 8.48
CA VAL A 48 1.41 1.00 7.26
C VAL A 48 1.20 2.02 6.14
N LEU A 49 0.10 2.78 6.20
CA LEU A 49 -0.30 3.69 5.13
C LEU A 49 0.74 4.79 4.88
N CYS A 50 1.19 5.50 5.91
CA CYS A 50 2.16 6.59 5.75
C CYS A 50 3.46 6.12 5.12
N LYS A 51 3.96 4.94 5.53
CA LYS A 51 5.15 4.33 4.94
C LYS A 51 4.91 3.91 3.49
N THR A 52 3.76 3.29 3.22
CA THR A 52 3.38 2.85 1.87
C THR A 52 3.36 4.04 0.92
N ILE A 53 2.81 5.18 1.35
CA ILE A 53 2.83 6.43 0.60
C ILE A 53 4.27 6.91 0.39
N LEU A 54 5.13 6.89 1.42
CA LEU A 54 6.54 7.25 1.27
C LEU A 54 7.25 6.38 0.21
N TYR A 55 6.97 5.08 0.17
CA TYR A 55 7.55 4.15 -0.80
C TYR A 55 7.06 4.34 -2.24
N THR A 56 5.98 5.10 -2.46
CA THR A 56 5.59 5.50 -3.82
C THR A 56 6.64 6.37 -4.52
N SER A 57 7.48 7.06 -3.75
CA SER A 57 8.58 7.90 -4.24
C SER A 57 9.96 7.21 -4.16
N HIS A 58 10.02 5.91 -3.88
CA HIS A 58 11.28 5.17 -3.76
C HIS A 58 12.05 5.11 -5.09
N CYS A 59 13.38 4.93 -5.10
CA CYS A 59 14.15 4.85 -6.35
C CYS A 59 13.84 3.59 -7.19
N ASP A 60 13.55 2.47 -6.51
CA ASP A 60 13.23 1.17 -7.14
C ASP A 60 11.75 1.09 -7.60
N ASN A 61 11.53 0.89 -8.89
CA ASN A 61 10.19 0.76 -9.49
C ASN A 61 9.39 -0.45 -8.98
N SER A 62 10.07 -1.51 -8.55
CA SER A 62 9.45 -2.71 -7.95
C SER A 62 8.84 -2.37 -6.60
N VAL A 63 9.50 -1.52 -5.81
CA VAL A 63 9.00 -1.03 -4.53
C VAL A 63 7.79 -0.13 -4.75
N LYS A 64 7.88 0.81 -5.71
CA LYS A 64 6.74 1.63 -6.10
C LYS A 64 5.55 0.77 -6.48
N ARG A 65 5.75 -0.27 -7.29
CA ARG A 65 4.70 -1.20 -7.71
C ARG A 65 4.04 -1.88 -6.51
N SER A 66 4.81 -2.44 -5.59
CA SER A 66 4.27 -3.10 -4.39
C SER A 66 3.47 -2.11 -3.53
N ALA A 67 3.96 -0.87 -3.40
CA ALA A 67 3.24 0.20 -2.70
C ALA A 67 1.88 0.51 -3.32
N THR A 68 1.85 0.69 -4.64
CA THR A 68 0.62 1.00 -5.36
C THR A 68 -0.39 -0.14 -5.31
N VAL A 69 0.08 -1.41 -5.36
CA VAL A 69 -0.79 -2.58 -5.21
C VAL A 69 -1.46 -2.58 -3.84
N LEU A 70 -0.70 -2.35 -2.76
CA LEU A 70 -1.27 -2.26 -1.41
C LEU A 70 -2.31 -1.13 -1.30
N LEU A 71 -2.00 0.07 -1.81
CA LEU A 71 -2.94 1.19 -1.80
C LEU A 71 -4.23 0.88 -2.55
N ARG A 72 -4.13 0.23 -3.71
CA ARG A 72 -5.28 -0.23 -4.51
C ARG A 72 -6.13 -1.23 -3.75
N GLU A 73 -5.52 -2.24 -3.13
CA GLU A 73 -6.26 -3.24 -2.38
C GLU A 73 -6.96 -2.63 -1.16
N LEU A 74 -6.42 -1.57 -0.57
CA LEU A 74 -7.07 -0.87 0.54
C LEU A 74 -8.21 0.05 0.07
N SER A 75 -8.04 0.74 -1.06
CA SER A 75 -9.03 1.72 -1.55
C SER A 75 -10.32 1.08 -2.07
N LYS A 76 -10.25 -0.14 -2.61
CA LYS A 76 -11.41 -0.81 -3.24
C LYS A 76 -12.49 -1.28 -2.25
N HIS A 77 -12.20 -1.38 -0.95
CA HIS A 77 -13.13 -2.02 0.00
C HIS A 77 -14.24 -1.10 0.51
N SER A 78 -13.98 0.21 0.67
CA SER A 78 -14.97 1.16 1.18
C SER A 78 -14.59 2.60 0.83
N ALA A 79 -15.60 3.45 0.63
CA ALA A 79 -15.43 4.89 0.44
C ALA A 79 -14.76 5.57 1.66
N ASP A 80 -14.91 5.02 2.86
CA ASP A 80 -14.25 5.57 4.05
C ASP A 80 -12.76 5.25 4.07
N LEU A 81 -12.37 4.06 3.59
CA LEU A 81 -10.97 3.69 3.44
C LEU A 81 -10.30 4.50 2.33
N SER A 82 -10.96 4.67 1.19
CA SER A 82 -10.43 5.51 0.11
C SER A 82 -10.26 6.97 0.56
N ARG A 83 -11.24 7.52 1.29
CA ARG A 83 -11.13 8.87 1.86
C ARG A 83 -9.95 8.99 2.83
N LYS A 84 -9.75 8.00 3.72
CA LYS A 84 -8.59 7.97 4.62
C LYS A 84 -7.28 7.97 3.83
N ILE A 85 -7.16 7.13 2.78
CA ILE A 85 -5.96 7.06 1.93
C ILE A 85 -5.64 8.44 1.32
N VAL A 86 -6.65 9.11 0.78
CA VAL A 86 -6.53 10.46 0.20
C VAL A 86 -6.13 11.49 1.25
N GLN A 87 -6.76 11.48 2.43
CA GLN A 87 -6.47 12.41 3.52
C GLN A 87 -5.03 12.30 4.04
N HIS A 88 -4.40 11.13 3.93
CA HIS A 88 -3.00 10.94 4.32
C HIS A 88 -2.00 11.35 3.22
N GLY A 89 -2.46 11.96 2.12
CA GLY A 89 -1.58 12.50 1.07
C GLY A 89 -1.18 11.51 -0.02
N ALA A 90 -1.87 10.37 -0.14
CA ALA A 90 -1.57 9.37 -1.17
C ALA A 90 -1.74 9.91 -2.61
N LEU A 91 -2.60 10.92 -2.81
CA LEU A 91 -2.85 11.54 -4.12
C LEU A 91 -1.57 12.02 -4.81
N ALA A 92 -0.71 12.75 -4.08
CA ALA A 92 0.53 13.28 -4.65
C ALA A 92 1.49 12.16 -5.07
N GLY A 93 1.60 11.10 -4.26
CA GLY A 93 2.39 9.92 -4.56
C GLY A 93 1.86 9.15 -5.78
N LEU A 94 0.54 8.94 -5.86
CA LEU A 94 -0.10 8.25 -6.99
C LEU A 94 0.04 9.04 -8.31
N ILE A 95 -0.17 10.35 -8.28
CA ILE A 95 0.02 11.22 -9.46
C ILE A 95 1.49 11.19 -9.91
N SER A 96 2.44 11.25 -8.97
CA SER A 96 3.86 11.13 -9.27
C SER A 96 4.20 9.79 -9.92
N ILE A 97 3.63 8.67 -9.47
CA ILE A 97 3.80 7.37 -10.13
C ILE A 97 3.22 7.38 -11.55
N ILE A 98 2.04 7.97 -11.75
CA ILE A 98 1.39 8.03 -13.07
C ILE A 98 2.17 8.89 -14.06
N ALA A 99 2.82 9.95 -13.58
CA ALA A 99 3.62 10.86 -14.37
C ALA A 99 5.03 10.33 -14.66
N ASN A 100 5.67 9.68 -13.67
CA ASN A 100 7.08 9.31 -13.72
C ASN A 100 7.35 7.83 -14.04
N THR A 101 6.31 7.00 -14.17
CA THR A 101 6.48 5.55 -14.38
C THR A 101 5.70 5.08 -15.60
N SER A 102 6.36 4.33 -16.48
CA SER A 102 5.75 3.68 -17.65
C SER A 102 5.47 2.19 -17.38
N GLY A 103 4.43 1.63 -17.99
CA GLY A 103 4.12 0.19 -17.92
C GLY A 103 3.26 -0.25 -16.71
N LEU A 104 3.53 -1.45 -16.20
CA LEU A 104 2.69 -2.19 -15.24
C LEU A 104 2.53 -1.52 -13.86
N VAL A 105 3.37 -0.54 -13.52
CA VAL A 105 3.29 0.23 -12.25
C VAL A 105 2.17 1.28 -12.30
N ARG A 106 1.82 1.74 -13.51
CA ARG A 106 0.83 2.78 -13.74
C ARG A 106 -0.60 2.29 -13.54
N LEU A 107 -0.87 1.04 -13.95
CA LEU A 107 -2.19 0.41 -13.88
C LEU A 107 -2.77 0.42 -12.45
N PRO A 108 -2.06 -0.09 -11.42
CA PRO A 108 -2.56 -0.03 -10.05
C PRO A 108 -2.80 1.41 -9.57
N ALA A 109 -1.99 2.38 -10.01
CA ALA A 109 -2.12 3.77 -9.57
C ALA A 109 -3.39 4.42 -10.14
N VAL A 110 -3.65 4.21 -11.44
CA VAL A 110 -4.87 4.66 -12.10
C VAL A 110 -6.10 3.98 -11.48
N MET A 111 -6.04 2.67 -11.23
CA MET A 111 -7.12 1.93 -10.55
C MET A 111 -7.36 2.33 -9.11
N THR A 112 -6.40 3.00 -8.46
CA THR A 112 -6.61 3.53 -7.09
C THR A 112 -7.38 4.85 -7.13
N LEU A 113 -7.31 5.60 -8.25
CA LEU A 113 -7.97 6.89 -8.44
C LEU A 113 -9.36 6.78 -9.09
N GLY A 114 -9.58 5.80 -9.97
CA GLY A 114 -10.86 5.54 -10.63
C GLY A 114 -11.72 4.58 -9.84
#